data_AF-A0A4R1RN35-F1
#
_entry.id   AF-A0A4R1RN35-F1
#
_cell.length_a   1.000
_cell.length_b   1.000
_cell.length_c   1.000
_cell.angle_alpha   90.00
_cell.angle_beta   90.00
_cell.angle_gamma   90.00
#
_symmetry.space_group_name_H-M   'P 1'
#
loop_
_entity.id
_entity.type
_entity.pdbx_description
1 polymer ?
#
loop_
_entity_poly.entity_id
_entity_poly.type
_entity_poly.pdbx_seq_one_letter_code
_entity_poly.pdbx_strand_id
1 'polypeptide(L)'
;MPAIYAALAQDHGRNELIFDDVLKSLEAKRSPIVLTERKDHLDYLQQKFSPFVKNLVVLRGGMSAKDRKQANTALNVACDDERLILAIGRYIGEGFDDARLDTLFLTMPIAWKGTLAQ
;
A
#
# COMPACT_ATOMS: atom_id res chain seq x y z
N MET A 1 -9.75 19.36 8.79
CA MET A 1 -9.01 18.43 7.91
C MET A 1 -9.21 16.95 8.28
N PRO A 2 -9.17 16.52 9.56
CA PRO A 2 -9.33 15.08 9.91
C PRO A 2 -10.65 14.46 9.42
N ALA A 3 -11.76 15.21 9.49
CA ALA A 3 -13.08 14.76 9.04
C ALA A 3 -13.14 14.51 7.52
N ILE A 4 -12.46 15.33 6.71
CA ILE A 4 -12.41 15.16 5.25
C ILE A 4 -11.64 13.89 4.90
N TYR A 5 -10.52 13.64 5.60
CA TYR A 5 -9.71 12.44 5.35
C TYR A 5 -10.42 11.17 5.81
N ALA A 6 -11.19 11.24 6.89
CA ALA A 6 -12.06 10.12 7.30
C ALA A 6 -13.15 9.85 6.26
N ALA A 7 -13.82 10.90 5.75
CA ALA A 7 -14.83 10.75 4.71
C ALA A 7 -14.25 10.13 3.43
N LEU A 8 -13.08 10.56 2.98
CA LEU A 8 -12.41 10.01 1.79
C LEU A 8 -12.01 8.54 1.95
N ALA A 9 -11.63 8.11 3.17
CA ALA A 9 -11.29 6.73 3.47
C ALA A 9 -12.51 5.81 3.56
N GLN A 10 -13.68 6.38 3.86
CA GLN A 10 -14.95 5.67 3.99
C GLN A 10 -15.81 5.75 2.71
N ASP A 11 -15.38 6.50 1.70
CA ASP A 11 -16.05 6.59 0.42
C ASP A 11 -15.90 5.27 -0.35
N HIS A 12 -16.99 4.50 -0.37
CA HIS A 12 -17.01 3.18 -0.99
C HIS A 12 -16.77 3.25 -2.50
N GLY A 13 -17.39 4.20 -3.22
CA GLY A 13 -17.24 4.32 -4.67
C GLY A 13 -15.80 4.62 -5.06
N ARG A 14 -15.14 5.48 -4.30
CA ARG A 14 -13.71 5.76 -4.46
C ARG A 14 -12.84 4.54 -4.17
N ASN A 15 -13.17 3.79 -3.12
CA ASN A 15 -12.43 2.59 -2.73
C ASN A 15 -12.62 1.42 -3.71
N GLU A 16 -13.74 1.37 -4.44
CA GLU A 16 -13.91 0.46 -5.59
C GLU A 16 -12.98 0.85 -6.73
N LEU A 17 -12.92 2.13 -7.12
CA LEU A 17 -12.02 2.58 -8.18
C LEU A 17 -10.54 2.28 -7.85
N ILE A 18 -10.11 2.55 -6.61
CA ILE A 18 -8.76 2.22 -6.15
C ILE A 18 -8.49 0.72 -6.26
N PHE A 19 -9.45 -0.11 -5.85
CA PHE A 19 -9.32 -1.56 -5.87
C PHE A 19 -9.17 -2.08 -7.30
N ASP A 20 -10.06 -1.65 -8.20
CA ASP A 20 -10.07 -2.09 -9.60
C ASP A 20 -8.76 -1.71 -10.31
N ASP A 21 -8.24 -0.50 -10.08
CA ASP A 21 -7.02 -0.05 -10.74
C ASP A 21 -5.77 -0.75 -10.19
N VAL A 22 -5.73 -1.06 -8.89
CA VAL A 22 -4.66 -1.89 -8.31
C VAL A 22 -4.72 -3.32 -8.85
N LEU A 23 -5.92 -3.89 -8.99
CA LEU A 23 -6.08 -5.24 -9.54
C LEU A 23 -5.60 -5.30 -11.00
N LYS A 24 -5.99 -4.34 -11.84
CA LYS A 24 -5.50 -4.22 -13.22
C LYS A 24 -3.97 -4.09 -13.28
N SER A 25 -3.37 -3.37 -12.32
CA SER A 25 -1.91 -3.25 -12.22
C SER A 25 -1.27 -4.62 -11.94
N LEU A 26 -1.82 -5.39 -11.01
CA LEU A 26 -1.35 -6.75 -10.71
C LEU A 26 -1.52 -7.70 -11.90
N GLU A 27 -2.66 -7.65 -12.60
CA GLU A 27 -2.90 -8.42 -13.83
C GLU A 27 -1.90 -8.08 -14.94
N ALA A 28 -1.46 -6.82 -15.02
CA ALA A 28 -0.40 -6.36 -15.91
C ALA A 28 1.02 -6.76 -15.44
N LYS A 29 1.13 -7.63 -14.42
CA LYS A 29 2.39 -8.11 -13.82
C LYS A 29 3.28 -7.00 -13.24
N ARG A 30 2.67 -5.90 -12.83
CA ARG A 30 3.35 -4.80 -12.13
C ARG A 30 3.61 -5.20 -10.67
N SER A 31 4.48 -4.44 -10.02
CA SER A 31 4.76 -4.56 -8.59
C SER A 31 4.32 -3.26 -7.88
N PRO A 32 3.01 -3.12 -7.60
CA PRO A 32 2.46 -1.89 -7.06
C PRO A 32 2.70 -1.72 -5.55
N ILE A 33 2.87 -0.46 -5.16
CA ILE A 33 2.72 0.00 -3.77
C ILE A 33 1.54 0.97 -3.64
N VAL A 34 0.72 0.75 -2.62
CA VAL A 34 -0.43 1.58 -2.28
C VAL A 34 -0.16 2.30 -0.96
N LEU A 35 -0.10 3.62 -1.03
CA LEU A 35 0.12 4.47 0.13
C LEU A 35 -1.20 5.08 0.61
N THR A 36 -1.43 4.98 1.91
CA THR A 36 -2.49 5.67 2.65
C THR A 36 -1.88 6.37 3.88
N GLU A 37 -2.60 7.31 4.47
CA GLU A 37 -2.12 8.04 5.66
C GLU A 37 -2.89 7.63 6.93
N ARG A 38 -3.81 6.66 6.84
CA ARG A 38 -4.63 6.22 7.96
C ARG A 38 -4.61 4.71 8.15
N LYS A 39 -4.61 4.29 9.42
CA LYS A 39 -4.62 2.87 9.82
C LYS A 39 -5.94 2.18 9.46
N ASP A 40 -7.07 2.84 9.67
CA ASP A 40 -8.39 2.26 9.34
C ASP A 40 -8.55 2.00 7.85
N HIS A 41 -8.10 2.94 7.00
CA HIS A 41 -8.10 2.73 5.55
C HIS A 41 -7.12 1.62 5.13
N LEU A 42 -5.95 1.54 5.75
CA LEU A 42 -5.00 0.45 5.51
C LEU A 42 -5.63 -0.91 5.85
N ASP A 43 -6.27 -1.03 7.01
CA ASP A 43 -6.91 -2.25 7.46
C ASP A 43 -8.08 -2.64 6.53
N TYR A 44 -8.86 -1.65 6.05
CA TYR A 44 -9.90 -1.86 5.03
C TYR A 44 -9.32 -2.40 3.72
N LEU A 45 -8.26 -1.76 3.18
CA LEU A 45 -7.62 -2.22 1.95
C LEU A 45 -7.02 -3.61 2.11
N GLN A 46 -6.38 -3.89 3.26
CA GLN A 46 -5.85 -5.21 3.57
C GLN A 46 -6.95 -6.28 3.52
N GLN A 47 -8.07 -6.04 4.20
CA GLN A 47 -9.21 -6.96 4.16
C GLN A 47 -9.73 -7.15 2.75
N LYS A 48 -9.85 -6.05 1.99
CA LYS A 48 -10.37 -6.08 0.62
C LYS A 48 -9.47 -6.85 -0.35
N PHE A 49 -8.15 -6.71 -0.26
CA PHE A 49 -7.20 -7.38 -1.17
C PHE A 49 -6.82 -8.80 -0.73
N SER A 50 -6.91 -9.14 0.55
CA SER A 50 -6.49 -10.46 1.05
C SER A 50 -7.11 -11.68 0.35
N PRO A 51 -8.35 -11.65 -0.18
CA PRO A 51 -8.91 -12.76 -0.95
C PRO A 51 -8.36 -12.86 -2.38
N PHE A 52 -7.73 -11.80 -2.89
CA PHE A 52 -7.35 -11.67 -4.30
C PHE A 52 -5.84 -11.67 -4.54
N VAL A 53 -5.05 -11.35 -3.51
CA VAL A 53 -3.60 -11.22 -3.62
C VAL A 53 -2.90 -12.18 -2.68
N LYS A 54 -2.14 -13.12 -3.24
CA LYS A 54 -1.43 -14.14 -2.47
C LYS A 54 -0.31 -13.54 -1.62
N ASN A 55 0.49 -12.66 -2.20
CA ASN A 55 1.64 -12.04 -1.51
C ASN A 55 1.33 -10.58 -1.17
N LEU A 56 0.53 -10.41 -0.11
CA LEU A 56 0.16 -9.11 0.41
C LEU A 56 1.11 -8.68 1.54
N VAL A 57 1.88 -7.61 1.30
CA VAL A 57 2.77 -7.01 2.30
C VAL A 57 2.07 -5.83 2.93
N VAL A 58 2.00 -5.79 4.26
CA VAL A 58 1.43 -4.65 5.00
C VAL A 58 2.52 -4.01 5.85
N LEU A 59 2.84 -2.75 5.58
CA LEU A 59 3.93 -2.00 6.21
C LEU A 59 3.38 -0.80 6.99
N ARG A 60 3.57 -0.81 8.31
CA ARG A 60 3.12 0.26 9.20
C ARG A 60 3.99 0.38 10.44
N GLY A 61 4.00 1.56 11.06
CA GLY A 61 4.62 1.74 12.37
C GLY A 61 3.98 0.85 13.45
N GLY A 62 4.79 0.36 14.38
CA GLY A 62 4.33 -0.47 15.51
C GLY A 62 4.19 -1.97 15.21
N MET A 63 4.76 -2.47 14.11
CA MET A 63 4.77 -3.91 13.79
C MET A 63 5.55 -4.73 14.83
N SER A 64 4.98 -5.87 15.22
CA SER A 64 5.67 -6.86 16.05
C SER A 64 6.83 -7.51 15.27
N ALA A 65 7.72 -8.23 15.97
CA ALA A 65 8.78 -8.99 15.30
C ALA A 65 8.22 -10.06 14.35
N LYS A 66 7.08 -10.65 14.70
CA LYS A 66 6.36 -11.62 13.87
C LYS A 66 5.85 -10.97 12.59
N ASP A 67 5.17 -9.82 12.70
CA ASP A 67 4.63 -9.10 11.55
C ASP A 67 5.73 -8.68 10.59
N ARG A 68 6.86 -8.18 11.12
CA ARG A 68 8.04 -7.82 10.31
C ARG A 68 8.60 -9.03 9.57
N LYS A 69 8.70 -10.18 10.21
CA LYS A 69 9.17 -11.41 9.56
C LYS A 69 8.24 -11.86 8.44
N GLN A 70 6.93 -11.80 8.65
CA GLN A 70 5.94 -12.13 7.63
C GLN A 70 6.00 -11.17 6.45
N ALA A 71 6.06 -9.86 6.72
CA ALA A 71 6.22 -8.83 5.69
C ALA A 71 7.52 -9.04 4.89
N ASN A 72 8.65 -9.30 5.56
CA ASN A 72 9.91 -9.60 4.88
C ASN A 72 9.83 -10.87 4.02
N THR A 73 9.10 -11.90 4.46
CA THR A 73 8.92 -13.12 3.66
C THR A 73 8.14 -12.81 2.39
N ALA A 74 7.03 -12.06 2.50
CA ALA A 74 6.22 -11.65 1.37
C ALA A 74 6.92 -10.63 0.45
N LEU A 75 7.84 -9.82 0.99
CA LEU A 75 8.71 -8.94 0.19
C LEU A 75 9.72 -9.73 -0.64
N ASN A 76 10.25 -10.84 -0.12
CA ASN A 76 11.28 -11.64 -0.78
C ASN A 76 10.73 -12.81 -1.64
N VAL A 77 9.46 -12.78 -2.02
CA VAL A 77 8.90 -13.74 -3.00
C VAL A 77 9.59 -13.59 -4.35
N ALA A 78 9.48 -14.61 -5.21
CA ALA A 78 10.17 -14.59 -6.50
C ALA A 78 9.71 -13.39 -7.36
N CYS A 79 10.57 -12.89 -8.25
CA CYS A 79 10.29 -11.68 -9.02
C CYS A 79 9.08 -11.81 -9.94
N ASP A 80 8.78 -13.03 -10.37
CA ASP A 80 7.63 -13.42 -11.20
C ASP A 80 6.35 -13.67 -10.41
N ASP A 81 6.44 -13.85 -9.09
CA ASP A 81 5.27 -13.94 -8.22
C ASP A 81 4.62 -12.57 -8.05
N GLU A 82 3.28 -12.51 -8.16
CA GLU A 82 2.51 -11.30 -7.87
C GLU A 82 2.81 -10.79 -6.45
N ARG A 83 2.83 -9.48 -6.25
CA ARG A 83 3.05 -8.89 -4.92
C ARG A 83 2.43 -7.50 -4.85
N LEU A 84 1.66 -7.25 -3.79
CA LEU A 84 1.10 -5.96 -3.47
C LEU A 84 1.66 -5.46 -2.14
N ILE A 85 2.17 -4.24 -2.10
CA ILE A 85 2.56 -3.58 -0.86
C ILE A 85 1.49 -2.55 -0.48
N LEU A 86 0.92 -2.69 0.71
CA LEU A 86 0.09 -1.67 1.34
C LEU A 86 0.88 -1.01 2.46
N ALA A 87 0.96 0.31 2.48
CA ALA A 87 1.74 1.00 3.50
C ALA A 87 1.13 2.32 3.97
N ILE A 88 1.52 2.70 5.19
CA ILE A 88 1.35 4.08 5.65
C ILE A 88 2.50 4.91 5.09
N GLY A 89 2.22 6.00 4.35
CA GLY A 89 3.24 6.77 3.62
C GLY A 89 4.42 7.22 4.49
N ARG A 90 4.17 7.65 5.74
CA ARG A 90 5.23 8.01 6.71
C ARG A 90 6.17 6.87 7.12
N TYR A 91 5.79 5.62 6.88
CA TYR A 91 6.60 4.43 7.21
C TYR A 91 7.52 4.04 6.05
N ILE A 92 7.14 4.37 4.81
CA ILE A 92 7.96 4.22 3.60
C ILE A 92 8.70 5.55 3.38
N GLY A 93 9.51 5.93 4.38
CA GLY A 93 10.33 7.14 4.34
C GLY A 93 11.66 6.91 3.61
N GLU A 94 12.59 7.85 3.78
CA GLU A 94 13.95 7.76 3.21
C GLU A 94 14.62 6.43 3.60
N GLY A 95 15.10 5.68 2.59
CA GLY A 95 15.79 4.40 2.76
C GLY A 95 14.98 3.14 2.51
N PHE A 96 13.68 3.25 2.19
CA PHE A 96 12.95 2.11 1.61
C PHE A 96 13.38 1.93 0.15
N ASP A 97 14.09 0.83 -0.12
CA ASP A 97 14.55 0.47 -1.46
C ASP A 97 13.96 -0.91 -1.81
N ASP A 98 13.22 -0.95 -2.91
CA ASP A 98 12.66 -2.17 -3.47
C ASP A 98 12.69 -2.07 -4.99
N ALA A 99 13.70 -2.73 -5.59
CA ALA A 99 13.98 -2.67 -7.02
C ALA A 99 12.86 -3.20 -7.91
N ARG A 100 11.87 -3.92 -7.36
CA ARG A 100 10.74 -4.41 -8.15
C ARG A 100 9.67 -3.35 -8.33
N LEU A 101 9.56 -2.37 -7.42
CA LEU A 101 8.49 -1.38 -7.47
C LEU A 101 8.51 -0.59 -8.78
N ASP A 102 7.37 -0.60 -9.47
CA ASP A 102 7.23 0.10 -10.75
C ASP A 102 5.92 0.90 -10.86
N THR A 103 5.06 0.82 -9.85
CA THR A 103 3.74 1.46 -9.83
C THR A 103 3.41 1.99 -8.42
N LEU A 104 3.02 3.26 -8.33
CA LEU A 104 2.67 3.93 -7.07
C LEU A 104 1.22 4.41 -7.09
N PHE A 105 0.44 3.98 -6.10
CA PHE A 105 -0.92 4.45 -5.85
C PHE A 105 -0.97 5.35 -4.62
N LEU A 106 -1.35 6.61 -4.82
CA LEU A 106 -1.55 7.59 -3.74
C LEU A 106 -3.04 7.69 -3.42
N THR A 107 -3.48 7.01 -2.37
CA THR A 107 -4.91 6.85 -2.05
C THR A 107 -5.45 7.85 -1.04
N MET A 108 -4.66 8.84 -0.66
CA MET A 108 -5.05 9.93 0.25
C MET A 108 -4.42 11.24 -0.21
N PRO A 109 -5.04 12.40 0.10
CA PRO A 109 -4.41 13.68 -0.15
C PRO A 109 -3.07 13.78 0.58
N ILE A 110 -2.02 14.04 -0.19
CA ILE A 110 -0.65 14.22 0.27
C ILE A 110 -0.34 15.72 0.29
N ALA A 111 0.13 16.23 1.43
CA ALA A 111 0.64 17.59 1.55
C ALA A 111 2.17 17.53 1.60
N TRP A 112 2.80 17.65 0.44
CA TRP A 112 4.25 17.74 0.33
C TRP A 112 4.71 19.16 0.69
N LYS A 113 5.19 19.37 1.92
CA LYS A 113 6.09 20.48 2.24
C LYS A 113 7.46 19.90 2.55
N GLY A 114 8.30 19.81 1.52
CA GLY A 114 9.69 19.34 1.61
C GLY A 114 9.90 17.97 0.97
N THR A 115 10.80 17.97 -0.01
CA THR A 115 11.38 16.80 -0.71
C THR A 115 10.49 16.14 -1.76
N LEU A 116 10.16 16.93 -2.79
CA LEU A 116 9.87 16.44 -4.12
C LEU A 116 11.23 16.23 -4.83
N ALA A 117 11.47 15.00 -5.30
CA ALA A 117 12.57 14.57 -6.16
C ALA A 117 13.99 14.51 -5.56
N GLN A 118 14.53 13.30 -5.47
CA GLN A 118 15.83 12.99 -6.07
C GLN A 118 15.93 11.50 -6.41
#